data_AF-A0A7W8J4L0-F1
#
_entry.id   AF-A0A7W8J4L0-F1
#
_cell.length_a   1.000
_cell.length_b   1.000
_cell.length_c   1.000
_cell.angle_alpha   90.00
_cell.angle_beta   90.00
_cell.angle_gamma   90.00
#
_symmetry.space_group_name_H-M   'P 1'
#
loop_
_entity.id
_entity.type
_entity.pdbx_description
1 polymer ?
#
loop_
_entity_poly.entity_id
_entity_poly.type
_entity_poly.pdbx_seq_one_letter_code
_entity_poly.pdbx_strand_id
1 'polypeptide(L)'
;MERGASDPELCALFFQYGRYLTIAGSRLNSPLPLALQGIWNDGLASSMGWTDDFHLDINTEQNYWLAEVGNLSESQAPLFVLIEKLRQSGGNIRYLDCASDVGTLSL
;
A
#
# COMPACT_ATOMS: atom_id res chain seq x y z
N MET A 1 19.65 -5.71 -22.60
CA MET A 1 20.83 -6.17 -21.83
C MET A 1 21.63 -7.12 -22.72
N GLU A 2 22.67 -6.63 -23.39
CA GLU A 2 23.62 -7.53 -24.05
C GLU A 2 24.37 -8.31 -22.95
N ARG A 3 24.30 -9.64 -23.03
CA ARG A 3 25.06 -10.65 -22.27
C ARG A 3 25.84 -10.15 -21.04
N GLY A 4 25.18 -10.11 -19.89
CA GLY A 4 25.83 -10.33 -18.57
C GLY A 4 26.89 -9.32 -18.12
N ALA A 5 27.01 -8.14 -18.75
CA ALA A 5 27.86 -7.09 -18.22
C ALA A 5 27.27 -6.53 -16.92
N SER A 6 28.07 -6.45 -15.86
CA SER A 6 27.69 -5.78 -14.61
C SER A 6 27.56 -4.29 -14.89
N ASP A 7 26.36 -3.75 -14.72
CA ASP A 7 26.05 -2.33 -14.85
C ASP A 7 25.64 -1.77 -13.47
N PRO A 8 26.62 -1.35 -12.64
CA PRO A 8 26.33 -0.81 -11.31
C PRO A 8 25.55 0.51 -11.37
N GLU A 9 25.67 1.27 -12.47
CA GLU A 9 24.95 2.53 -12.64
C GLU A 9 23.46 2.29 -12.84
N LEU A 10 23.08 1.26 -13.60
CA LEU A 10 21.68 0.86 -13.73
C LEU A 10 21.10 0.40 -12.38
N CYS A 11 21.85 -0.35 -11.58
CA CYS A 11 21.41 -0.73 -10.22
C CYS A 11 21.21 0.50 -9.32
N ALA A 12 22.14 1.45 -9.35
CA ALA A 12 22.02 2.70 -8.59
C ALA A 12 20.82 3.52 -9.07
N LEU A 13 20.60 3.62 -10.39
CA LEU A 13 19.46 4.30 -10.98
C LEU A 13 18.14 3.66 -10.55
N PHE A 14 18.05 2.33 -10.59
CA PHE A 14 16.84 1.61 -10.19
C PHE A 14 16.51 1.81 -8.71
N PHE A 15 17.52 1.81 -7.84
CA PHE A 15 17.35 2.13 -6.42
C PHE A 15 16.81 3.56 -6.22
N GLN A 16 17.41 4.55 -6.89
CA GLN A 16 16.96 5.94 -6.81
C GLN A 16 15.57 6.12 -7.45
N TYR A 17 15.24 5.35 -8.47
CA TYR A 17 13.92 5.37 -9.08
C TYR A 17 12.84 4.86 -8.12
N GLY A 18 13.12 3.81 -7.33
CA GLY A 18 12.25 3.38 -6.24
C GLY A 18 11.97 4.50 -5.24
N ARG A 19 13.01 5.20 -4.78
CA ARG A 19 12.87 6.37 -3.89
C ARG A 19 12.03 7.47 -4.53
N TYR A 20 12.29 7.78 -5.80
CA TYR A 20 11.55 8.77 -6.57
C TYR A 20 10.06 8.44 -6.64
N LEU A 21 9.70 7.19 -6.96
CA LEU A 21 8.31 6.75 -7.05
C LEU A 21 7.62 6.85 -5.68
N THR A 22 8.28 6.44 -4.59
CA THR A 22 7.74 6.60 -3.23
C THR A 22 7.45 8.06 -2.91
N ILE A 23 8.39 8.98 -3.16
CA ILE A 23 8.21 10.42 -2.92
C ILE A 23 7.09 11.02 -3.79
N ALA A 24 7.01 10.58 -5.04
CA ALA A 24 6.05 11.12 -6.00
C ALA A 24 4.61 10.66 -5.70
N GLY A 25 4.43 9.40 -5.30
CA GLY A 25 3.11 8.83 -5.04
C GLY A 25 2.67 8.83 -3.58
N SER A 26 3.58 8.94 -2.60
CA SER A 26 3.26 8.95 -1.18
C SER A 26 4.03 10.02 -0.43
N ARG A 27 3.34 11.10 -0.09
CA ARG A 27 3.86 12.20 0.73
C ARG A 27 3.17 12.19 2.08
N LEU A 28 3.75 12.91 3.04
CA LEU A 28 3.23 13.05 4.40
C LEU A 28 1.72 13.34 4.45
N ASN A 29 1.23 14.16 3.52
CA ASN A 29 -0.16 14.60 3.44
C ASN A 29 -0.95 13.97 2.28
N SER A 30 -0.44 12.90 1.65
CA SER A 30 -1.22 12.18 0.63
C SER A 30 -2.52 11.64 1.24
N PRO A 31 -3.67 11.77 0.54
CA PRO A 31 -4.96 11.35 1.08
C PRO A 31 -5.11 9.82 1.19
N LEU A 32 -4.34 9.07 0.39
CA LEU A 32 -4.31 7.61 0.32
C LEU A 32 -2.86 7.12 0.16
N PRO A 33 -2.56 5.87 0.57
CA PRO A 33 -1.28 5.23 0.29
C PRO A 33 -1.15 4.81 -1.18
N LEU A 34 0.03 4.29 -1.56
CA LEU A 34 0.28 3.72 -2.89
C LEU A 34 -0.58 2.47 -3.12
N ALA A 35 -1.31 2.44 -4.24
CA ALA A 35 -1.98 1.25 -4.76
C ALA A 35 -1.00 0.38 -5.57
N LEU A 36 -1.48 -0.67 -6.25
CA LEU A 36 -0.65 -1.60 -7.04
C LEU A 36 0.20 -0.88 -8.12
N GLN A 37 -0.33 0.18 -8.72
CA GLN A 37 0.33 1.03 -9.72
C GLN A 37 0.69 2.40 -9.15
N GLY A 38 0.70 2.54 -7.82
CA GLY A 38 0.95 3.79 -7.13
C GLY A 38 -0.19 4.80 -7.33
N ILE A 39 0.11 5.93 -8.00
CA ILE A 39 -0.89 6.94 -8.40
C ILE A 39 -1.05 7.04 -9.92
N TRP A 40 -0.38 6.17 -10.67
CA TRP A 40 -0.27 6.23 -12.12
C TRP A 40 -1.17 5.17 -12.75
N ASN A 41 -2.42 5.55 -12.98
CA ASN A 41 -3.42 4.67 -13.56
C ASN A 41 -4.23 5.45 -14.60
N ASP A 42 -4.42 4.86 -15.77
CA ASP A 42 -5.17 5.43 -16.90
C ASP A 42 -6.67 5.10 -16.86
N GLY A 43 -7.13 4.52 -15.75
CA GLY A 43 -8.49 4.04 -15.50
C GLY A 43 -8.72 2.60 -15.94
N LEU A 44 -7.89 2.04 -16.82
CA LEU A 44 -8.06 0.67 -17.29
C LEU A 44 -7.70 -0.34 -16.21
N ALA A 45 -6.64 -0.09 -15.45
CA ALA A 45 -6.19 -1.00 -14.39
C ALA A 45 -7.24 -1.19 -13.29
N SER A 46 -8.05 -0.15 -13.01
CA SER A 46 -9.17 -0.24 -12.07
C SER A 46 -10.32 -1.13 -12.54
N SER A 47 -10.34 -1.51 -13.82
CA SER A 47 -11.32 -2.43 -14.41
C SER A 47 -10.80 -3.86 -14.63
N MET A 48 -9.53 -4.12 -14.28
CA MET A 48 -8.89 -5.43 -14.40
C MET A 48 -9.08 -6.27 -13.13
N GLY A 49 -8.70 -7.56 -13.16
CA GLY A 49 -8.95 -8.51 -12.07
C GLY A 49 -8.32 -8.16 -10.71
N TRP A 50 -7.33 -7.25 -10.67
CA TRP A 50 -6.71 -6.76 -9.43
C TRP A 50 -7.06 -5.29 -9.11
N THR A 51 -7.86 -4.65 -9.96
CA THR A 51 -8.53 -3.34 -9.74
C THR A 51 -7.68 -2.16 -9.26
N ASP A 52 -6.34 -2.25 -9.30
CA ASP A 52 -5.42 -1.24 -8.76
C ASP A 52 -5.80 -0.75 -7.35
N ASP A 53 -6.12 -1.68 -6.45
CA ASP A 53 -6.53 -1.41 -5.08
C ASP A 53 -5.36 -1.60 -4.09
N PHE A 54 -5.70 -1.78 -2.81
CA PHE A 54 -4.75 -2.12 -1.75
C PHE A 54 -4.78 -3.64 -1.48
N HIS A 55 -3.93 -4.42 -2.16
CA HIS A 55 -3.72 -5.83 -1.83
C HIS A 55 -2.86 -5.95 -0.55
N LEU A 56 -3.44 -6.51 0.51
CA LEU A 56 -2.89 -6.54 1.88
C LEU A 56 -2.25 -7.88 2.29
N ASP A 57 -1.96 -8.76 1.33
CA ASP A 57 -1.30 -10.04 1.57
C ASP A 57 0.19 -10.03 1.20
N ILE A 58 0.66 -8.99 0.50
CA ILE A 58 2.07 -8.71 0.24
C ILE A 58 2.31 -7.35 -0.44
N ASN A 59 1.46 -6.95 -1.39
CA ASN A 59 1.78 -5.88 -2.33
C ASN A 59 1.83 -4.50 -1.68
N THR A 60 0.87 -4.20 -0.81
CA THR A 60 0.80 -2.92 -0.12
C THR A 60 1.99 -2.78 0.84
N GLU A 61 2.38 -3.85 1.53
CA GLU A 61 3.56 -3.89 2.39
C GLU A 61 4.84 -3.65 1.57
N GLN A 62 4.95 -4.31 0.41
CA GLN A 62 6.07 -4.17 -0.52
C GLN A 62 6.29 -2.73 -0.99
N ASN A 63 5.21 -2.00 -1.28
CA ASN A 63 5.27 -0.58 -1.66
C ASN A 63 6.03 0.28 -0.64
N TYR A 64 6.06 -0.13 0.64
CA TYR A 64 6.62 0.64 1.74
C TYR A 64 7.90 0.06 2.37
N TRP A 65 8.41 -1.08 1.88
CA TRP A 65 9.67 -1.66 2.38
C TRP A 65 10.86 -0.69 2.27
N LEU A 66 10.88 0.13 1.22
CA LEU A 66 11.94 1.11 0.99
C LEU A 66 11.85 2.33 1.92
N ALA A 67 10.71 2.61 2.55
CA ALA A 67 10.49 3.93 3.15
C ALA A 67 11.45 4.22 4.32
N GLU A 68 11.65 3.29 5.25
CA GLU A 68 12.58 3.50 6.37
C GLU A 68 14.05 3.40 5.94
N VAL A 69 14.43 2.29 5.31
CA VAL A 69 15.83 2.06 4.87
C VAL A 69 16.26 3.04 3.77
N GLY A 70 15.31 3.62 3.05
CA GLY A 70 15.49 4.67 2.07
C GLY A 70 15.45 6.07 2.66
N ASN A 71 15.36 6.27 3.98
CA ASN A 71 15.30 7.60 4.60
C ASN A 71 14.16 8.47 4.02
N LEU A 72 12.96 7.90 3.99
CA LEU A 72 11.70 8.47 3.48
C LEU A 72 10.55 8.20 4.47
N SER A 73 10.82 8.22 5.78
CA SER A 73 9.87 7.78 6.81
C SER A 73 8.54 8.54 6.74
N GLU A 74 8.56 9.85 6.43
CA GLU A 74 7.33 10.64 6.22
C GLU A 74 6.40 10.10 5.12
N SER A 75 6.92 9.39 4.13
CA SER A 75 6.12 8.78 3.07
C SER A 75 5.25 7.63 3.56
N GLN A 76 5.50 7.04 4.74
CA GLN A 76 4.66 5.97 5.30
C GLN A 76 3.37 6.50 5.97
N ALA A 77 3.28 7.80 6.27
CA ALA A 77 2.14 8.35 7.01
C ALA A 77 0.76 7.99 6.43
N PRO A 78 0.53 8.04 5.09
CA PRO A 78 -0.75 7.65 4.50
C PRO A 78 -1.12 6.18 4.73
N LEU A 79 -0.13 5.28 4.81
CA LEU A 79 -0.36 3.87 5.12
C LEU A 79 -0.86 3.72 6.56
N PHE A 80 -0.26 4.40 7.53
CA PHE A 80 -0.71 4.34 8.92
C PHE A 80 -2.12 4.91 9.09
N VAL A 81 -2.46 5.96 8.34
CA VAL A 81 -3.83 6.49 8.29
C VAL A 81 -4.80 5.43 7.74
N LEU A 82 -4.43 4.70 6.68
CA LEU A 82 -5.25 3.60 6.16
C LEU A 82 -5.43 2.49 7.21
N ILE A 83 -4.35 2.06 7.87
CA ILE A 83 -4.40 1.02 8.91
C ILE A 83 -5.34 1.43 10.06
N GLU A 84 -5.28 2.68 10.52
CA GLU A 84 -6.19 3.16 11.56
C GLU A 84 -7.65 3.17 11.10
N LYS A 85 -7.93 3.56 9.85
CA LYS A 85 -9.28 3.47 9.28
C LYS A 85 -9.77 2.02 9.19
N LEU A 86 -8.92 1.10 8.75
CA LEU A 86 -9.24 -0.32 8.68
C LEU A 86 -9.49 -0.92 10.06
N ARG A 87 -8.72 -0.51 11.09
CA ARG A 87 -8.93 -0.91 12.48
C ARG A 87 -10.32 -0.54 12.98
N GLN A 88 -10.78 0.68 12.69
CA GLN A 88 -12.10 1.16 13.08
C GLN A 88 -13.21 0.40 12.34
N SER A 89 -13.11 0.27 11.02
CA SER A 89 -14.11 -0.42 10.19
C SER A 89 -14.16 -1.92 10.50
N GLY A 90 -13.01 -2.58 10.65
CA GLY A 90 -12.92 -4.00 11.00
C GLY A 90 -13.45 -4.31 12.41
N GLY A 91 -13.29 -3.39 13.37
CA GLY A 91 -13.92 -3.49 14.68
C GLY A 91 -15.44 -3.54 14.62
N ASN A 92 -16.04 -2.74 13.73
CA ASN A 92 -17.50 -2.75 13.51
C ASN A 92 -17.96 -4.05 12.86
N ILE A 93 -17.22 -4.58 11.88
CA ILE A 93 -17.53 -5.87 11.23
C ILE A 93 -17.50 -7.00 12.27
N ARG A 94 -16.47 -7.04 13.13
CA ARG A 94 -16.37 -8.03 14.22
C ARG A 94 -17.55 -7.96 15.18
N TYR A 95 -18.09 -6.77 15.45
CA TYR A 95 -19.27 -6.63 16.29
C TYR A 95 -20.54 -7.13 15.59
N LEU A 96 -20.68 -6.94 14.28
CA LEU A 96 -21.82 -7.46 13.51
C LEU A 96 -21.83 -8.99 13.45
N ASP A 97 -20.69 -9.64 13.22
CA ASP A 97 -20.58 -11.11 13.27
C ASP A 97 -20.84 -11.65 14.68
N CYS A 98 -20.25 -11.02 15.71
CA CYS A 98 -20.49 -11.41 17.09
C CYS A 98 -21.97 -11.22 17.47
N ALA A 99 -22.60 -10.12 17.08
CA ALA A 99 -24.01 -9.85 17.36
C ALA A 99 -24.97 -10.81 16.63
N SER A 100 -24.60 -11.34 15.45
CA SER A 100 -25.34 -12.43 14.82
C SER A 100 -25.14 -13.80 15.48
N ASP A 101 -24.02 -14.01 16.18
CA ASP A 101 -23.77 -15.20 17.00
C ASP A 101 -24.44 -15.10 18.39
N VAL A 102 -24.75 -13.88 18.88
CA VAL A 102 -25.58 -13.70 20.10
C VAL A 102 -27.06 -13.64 19.75
N GLY A 103 -27.56 -14.73 19.18
CA GLY A 103 -28.99 -15.01 19.20
C GLY A 103 -29.50 -15.06 20.64
N THR A 104 -30.37 -14.11 20.99
CA THR A 104 -31.48 -14.28 21.93
C THR A 104 -31.16 -15.01 23.25
N LEU A 105 -30.60 -14.31 24.23
CA LEU A 105 -30.91 -14.58 25.63
C LEU A 105 -31.72 -13.41 26.18
N SER A 106 -33.01 -13.47 25.92
CA SER A 106 -34.00 -12.83 26.79
C SER A 106 -33.94 -13.51 28.16
N LEU A 107 -33.66 -12.72 29.19
CA LEU A 107 -34.27 -12.86 30.52
C LEU A 107 -35.11 -11.61 30.76
#